data_AF-A0A2R6QRF9-F1
#
_entry.id   AF-A0A2R6QRF9-F1
#
_cell.length_a   1.000
_cell.length_b   1.000
_cell.length_c   1.000
_cell.angle_alpha   90.00
_cell.angle_beta   90.00
_cell.angle_gamma   90.00
#
_symmetry.space_group_name_H-M   'P 1'
#
loop_
_entity.id
_entity.type
_entity.pdbx_description
1 polymer ?
#
loop_
_entity_poly.entity_id
_entity_poly.type
_entity_poly.pdbx_seq_one_letter_code
_entity_poly.pdbx_strand_id
1 'polypeptide(L)'
;MAIFNMHHPLVFTFGVIGNIVSIFAYLAPLPTFMEICRKKSTLGFQSLPYVVALFSAMLWMYYAFLKTDAILLISVNSIGCFIETIYIAIYLAYASREARNHTAKLLASLNVGSFSVILLFTLLLIKDSNRVLVVGWVCVAISVSVFAAPLSIVFQVVRTRSVEFMPFTLSFFLTMTAIMWFGYGLLLKDLYIALPNILGFLLGILQMLLYGMYRNAKPVLELEKNQLPDQHMINIVVSGIPDEVHPMDAKMGSNEQTDHNNEKCSVDETSKANGQLLSPGLVVCIAS
;
A
#
# COMPACT_ATOMS: atom_id res chain seq x y z
N MET A 1 5.70 1.08 42.65
CA MET A 1 5.85 -0.24 43.29
C MET A 1 5.18 -1.28 42.40
N ALA A 2 5.91 -2.35 42.04
CA ALA A 2 5.54 -3.45 41.14
C ALA A 2 4.98 -3.04 39.75
N ILE A 3 5.85 -2.56 38.85
CA ILE A 3 5.51 -2.21 37.45
C ILE A 3 5.24 -3.45 36.58
N PHE A 4 5.62 -4.65 37.05
CA PHE A 4 5.37 -5.91 36.37
C PHE A 4 4.62 -6.85 37.31
N ASN A 5 3.31 -6.95 37.14
CA ASN A 5 2.50 -7.96 37.80
C ASN A 5 2.88 -9.35 37.24
N MET A 6 3.83 -10.01 37.91
CA MET A 6 4.34 -11.37 37.63
C MET A 6 3.29 -12.49 37.82
N HIS A 7 2.01 -12.15 38.02
CA HIS A 7 0.95 -13.13 38.31
C HIS A 7 0.56 -13.98 37.09
N HIS A 8 0.93 -13.55 35.87
CA HIS A 8 0.76 -14.35 34.65
C HIS A 8 2.01 -14.28 33.75
N PRO A 9 3.03 -15.14 33.97
CA PRO A 9 4.26 -15.11 33.19
C PRO A 9 4.00 -15.26 31.69
N LEU A 10 3.01 -16.08 31.30
CA LEU A 10 2.64 -16.25 29.89
C LEU A 10 2.09 -14.96 29.25
N VAL A 11 1.21 -14.22 29.94
CA VAL A 11 0.66 -12.94 29.44
C VAL A 11 1.80 -11.96 29.18
N PHE A 12 2.74 -11.89 30.11
CA PHE A 12 3.93 -11.04 29.97
C PHE A 12 4.80 -11.48 28.80
N THR A 13 5.10 -12.78 28.67
CA THR A 13 5.90 -13.31 27.55
C THR A 13 5.26 -13.02 26.20
N PHE A 14 3.97 -13.33 26.01
CA PHE A 14 3.25 -13.04 24.77
C PHE A 14 3.22 -11.55 24.46
N GLY A 15 2.99 -10.71 25.47
CA GLY A 15 2.98 -9.25 25.27
C GLY A 15 4.35 -8.67 24.93
N VAL A 16 5.44 -9.15 25.55
CA VAL A 16 6.82 -8.69 25.26
C VAL A 16 7.24 -9.13 23.86
N ILE A 17 7.06 -10.40 23.51
CA ILE A 17 7.39 -10.90 22.17
C ILE A 17 6.52 -10.17 21.14
N GLY A 18 5.23 -10.00 21.43
CA GLY A 18 4.28 -9.22 20.64
C GLY A 18 4.76 -7.80 20.36
N ASN A 19 5.26 -7.10 21.38
CA ASN A 19 5.86 -5.77 21.22
C ASN A 19 7.07 -5.81 20.27
N ILE A 20 8.00 -6.73 20.48
CA ILE A 20 9.22 -6.86 19.66
C ILE A 20 8.87 -7.10 18.19
N VAL A 21 8.01 -8.08 17.89
CA VAL A 21 7.64 -8.39 16.49
C VAL A 21 6.82 -7.28 15.85
N SER A 22 5.99 -6.57 16.63
CA SER A 22 5.23 -5.42 16.12
C SER A 22 6.13 -4.25 15.75
N ILE A 23 7.21 -4.00 16.50
CA ILE A 23 8.20 -2.98 16.16
C ILE A 23 8.85 -3.31 14.80
N PHE A 24 9.21 -4.56 14.57
CA PHE A 24 9.72 -4.97 13.25
C PHE A 24 8.68 -4.76 12.14
N ALA A 25 7.40 -5.03 12.40
CA ALA A 25 6.33 -4.74 11.45
C ALA A 25 6.20 -3.23 11.15
N TYR A 26 6.29 -2.36 12.17
CA TYR A 26 6.30 -0.90 11.99
C TYR A 26 7.55 -0.39 11.26
N LEU A 27 8.68 -1.08 11.38
CA LEU A 27 9.91 -0.74 10.65
C LEU A 27 9.94 -1.30 9.23
N ALA A 28 8.98 -2.14 8.83
CA ALA A 28 8.96 -2.72 7.49
C ALA A 28 8.88 -1.68 6.35
N PRO A 29 8.16 -0.54 6.49
CA PRO A 29 8.17 0.52 5.47
C PRO A 29 9.43 1.40 5.46
N LEU A 30 10.37 1.24 6.40
CA LEU A 30 11.55 2.09 6.53
C LEU A 30 12.37 2.19 5.23
N PRO A 31 12.66 1.09 4.49
CA PRO A 31 13.39 1.17 3.23
C PRO A 31 12.68 2.05 2.18
N THR A 32 11.35 2.00 2.14
CA THR A 32 10.52 2.82 1.25
C THR A 32 10.68 4.30 1.57
N PHE A 33 10.62 4.67 2.86
CA PHE A 33 10.80 6.07 3.27
C PHE A 33 12.23 6.58 3.12
N MET A 34 13.23 5.74 3.30
CA MET A 34 14.62 6.09 2.97
C MET A 34 14.74 6.45 1.48
N GLU A 35 14.05 5.71 0.61
CA GLU A 35 14.04 6.02 -0.82
C GLU A 35 13.30 7.32 -1.14
N ILE A 36 12.16 7.59 -0.49
CA ILE A 36 11.44 8.88 -0.60
C ILE A 36 12.36 10.05 -0.23
N CYS A 37 13.08 9.95 0.89
CA CYS A 37 14.05 10.97 1.31
C CYS A 37 15.17 11.16 0.29
N ARG A 38 15.72 10.06 -0.25
CA ARG A 38 16.80 10.09 -1.26
C ARG A 38 16.34 10.73 -2.57
N LYS A 39 15.12 10.40 -3.02
CA LYS A 39 14.55 10.88 -4.29
C LYS A 39 13.83 12.21 -4.16
N LYS A 40 13.60 12.70 -2.94
CA LYS A 40 12.83 13.92 -2.61
C LYS A 40 11.45 13.95 -3.27
N SER A 41 10.85 12.77 -3.42
CA SER A 41 9.55 12.58 -4.07
C SER A 41 8.90 11.34 -3.48
N THR A 42 7.58 11.32 -3.37
CA THR A 42 6.83 10.16 -2.87
C THR A 42 6.75 9.01 -3.88
N LEU A 43 7.30 9.15 -5.09
CA LEU A 43 7.40 8.07 -6.09
C LEU A 43 6.06 7.38 -6.44
N GLY A 44 4.94 8.08 -6.22
CA GLY A 44 3.60 7.52 -6.41
C GLY A 44 3.08 6.68 -5.24
N PHE A 45 3.86 6.50 -4.17
CA PHE A 45 3.41 5.84 -2.95
C PHE A 45 2.25 6.61 -2.31
N GLN A 46 1.32 5.88 -1.71
CA GLN A 46 0.13 6.42 -1.06
C GLN A 46 0.38 6.61 0.45
N SER A 47 -0.16 7.68 1.02
CA SER A 47 -0.06 7.96 2.46
C SER A 47 -1.11 7.22 3.30
N LEU A 48 -2.18 6.74 2.66
CA LEU A 48 -3.34 6.15 3.33
C LEU A 48 -2.98 5.03 4.33
N PRO A 49 -2.10 4.06 4.02
CA PRO A 49 -1.76 2.99 4.96
C PRO A 49 -1.21 3.54 6.29
N TYR A 50 -0.37 4.57 6.24
CA TYR A 50 0.25 5.17 7.42
C TYR A 50 -0.76 5.99 8.23
N VAL A 51 -1.63 6.73 7.55
CA VAL A 51 -2.69 7.53 8.19
C VAL A 51 -3.71 6.63 8.90
N VAL A 52 -4.06 5.48 8.31
CA VAL A 52 -4.97 4.49 8.92
C VAL A 52 -4.27 3.73 10.05
N ALA A 53 -2.98 3.38 9.89
CA ALA A 53 -2.20 2.75 10.95
C ALA A 53 -2.08 3.65 12.19
N LEU A 54 -1.81 4.95 12.02
CA LEU A 54 -1.81 5.93 13.10
C LEU A 54 -3.17 5.98 13.82
N PHE A 55 -4.26 6.05 13.06
CA PHE A 55 -5.61 6.08 13.62
C PHE A 55 -5.92 4.82 14.43
N SER A 56 -5.57 3.64 13.90
CA SER A 56 -5.71 2.37 14.61
C SER A 56 -4.89 2.35 15.90
N ALA A 57 -3.62 2.78 15.86
CA ALA A 57 -2.76 2.82 17.04
C ALA A 57 -3.30 3.78 18.13
N MET A 58 -3.84 4.94 17.74
CA MET A 58 -4.48 5.86 18.69
C MET A 58 -5.73 5.25 19.33
N LEU A 59 -6.58 4.55 18.56
CA LEU A 59 -7.75 3.85 19.11
C LEU A 59 -7.35 2.74 20.08
N TRP A 60 -6.34 1.94 19.73
CA TRP A 60 -5.82 0.89 20.61
C TRP A 60 -5.18 1.44 21.88
N MET A 61 -4.49 2.58 21.81
CA MET A 61 -4.04 3.29 23.01
C MET A 61 -5.22 3.73 23.87
N TYR A 62 -6.25 4.34 23.27
CA TYR A 62 -7.43 4.76 24.02
C TYR A 62 -8.12 3.57 24.70
N TYR A 63 -8.32 2.47 23.98
CA TYR A 63 -8.83 1.22 24.54
C TYR A 63 -7.98 0.72 25.72
N ALA A 64 -6.65 0.75 25.59
CA ALA A 64 -5.74 0.30 26.63
C ALA A 64 -5.80 1.20 27.88
N PHE A 65 -5.93 2.52 27.72
CA PHE A 65 -6.09 3.46 28.85
C PHE A 65 -7.38 3.26 29.64
N LEU A 66 -8.42 2.67 29.02
CA LEU A 66 -9.66 2.34 29.71
C LEU A 66 -9.58 1.03 30.51
N LYS A 67 -8.53 0.23 30.31
CA LYS A 67 -8.32 -1.05 30.98
C LYS A 67 -7.29 -0.93 32.10
N THR A 68 -7.47 -1.74 33.14
CA THR A 68 -6.43 -1.97 34.14
C THR A 68 -5.36 -2.92 33.57
N ASP A 69 -4.08 -2.68 33.89
CA ASP A 69 -2.95 -3.56 33.54
C ASP A 69 -2.67 -3.79 32.03
N ALA A 70 -2.98 -2.81 31.17
CA ALA A 70 -2.74 -2.89 29.72
C ALA A 70 -1.41 -2.25 29.25
N ILE A 71 -0.39 -2.18 30.12
CA ILE A 71 0.89 -1.46 29.85
C ILE A 71 1.56 -1.92 28.55
N LEU A 72 1.58 -3.23 28.28
CA LEU A 72 2.20 -3.78 27.06
C LEU A 72 1.45 -3.38 25.78
N LEU A 73 0.13 -3.16 25.86
CA LEU A 73 -0.67 -2.67 24.75
C LEU A 73 -0.48 -1.15 24.57
N ILE A 74 -0.33 -0.40 25.66
CA ILE A 74 0.02 1.02 25.61
C ILE A 74 1.40 1.21 24.96
N SER A 75 2.40 0.42 25.36
CA SER A 75 3.78 0.57 24.87
C SER A 75 3.88 0.36 23.36
N VAL A 76 3.31 -0.72 22.83
CA VAL A 76 3.41 -1.03 21.39
C VAL A 76 2.74 0.03 20.53
N ASN A 77 1.56 0.53 20.96
CA ASN A 77 0.80 1.49 20.19
C ASN A 77 1.35 2.91 20.34
N SER A 78 2.00 3.22 21.46
CA SER A 78 2.76 4.47 21.62
C SER A 78 3.93 4.53 20.64
N ILE A 79 4.69 3.43 20.53
CA ILE A 79 5.78 3.31 19.54
C ILE A 79 5.23 3.38 18.12
N GLY A 80 4.12 2.68 17.84
CA GLY A 80 3.41 2.75 16.57
C GLY A 80 3.03 4.18 16.19
N CYS A 81 2.37 4.91 17.10
CA CYS A 81 2.01 6.31 16.87
C CYS A 81 3.23 7.18 16.56
N PHE A 82 4.34 6.98 17.27
CA PHE A 82 5.58 7.71 17.03
C PHE A 82 6.16 7.42 15.63
N ILE A 83 6.28 6.15 15.26
CA ILE A 83 6.83 5.74 13.96
C ILE A 83 5.93 6.21 12.81
N GLU A 84 4.62 6.00 12.90
CA GLU A 84 3.69 6.40 11.85
C GLU A 84 3.63 7.92 11.69
N THR A 85 3.73 8.68 12.78
CA THR A 85 3.83 10.14 12.72
C THR A 85 5.08 10.59 11.97
N ILE A 86 6.23 9.94 12.18
CA ILE A 86 7.46 10.22 11.44
C ILE A 86 7.27 9.94 9.94
N TYR A 87 6.71 8.78 9.59
CA TYR A 87 6.44 8.43 8.19
C TYR A 87 5.52 9.44 7.51
N ILE A 88 4.44 9.83 8.17
CA ILE A 88 3.50 10.82 7.65
C ILE A 88 4.17 12.19 7.50
N ALA A 89 5.01 12.60 8.45
CA ALA A 89 5.75 13.86 8.37
C ALA A 89 6.71 13.88 7.17
N ILE A 90 7.46 12.78 6.97
CA ILE A 90 8.34 12.62 5.80
C ILE A 90 7.51 12.64 4.51
N TYR A 91 6.38 11.93 4.46
CA TYR A 91 5.49 11.92 3.30
C TYR A 91 5.02 13.34 2.96
N LEU A 92 4.52 14.09 3.94
CA LEU A 92 4.03 15.46 3.75
C LEU A 92 5.15 16.41 3.29
N ALA A 93 6.39 16.19 3.72
CA ALA A 93 7.54 17.00 3.32
C ALA A 93 7.90 16.83 1.83
N TYR A 94 7.78 15.60 1.30
CA TYR A 94 8.20 15.26 -0.07
C TYR A 94 7.06 15.03 -1.07
N ALA A 95 5.80 15.05 -0.62
CA ALA A 95 4.63 14.87 -1.47
C ALA A 95 4.39 16.07 -2.41
N SER A 96 3.79 15.80 -3.57
CA SER A 96 3.24 16.83 -4.45
C SER A 96 2.17 17.65 -3.71
N ARG A 97 1.90 18.88 -4.15
CA ARG A 97 0.91 19.76 -3.50
C ARG A 97 -0.47 19.09 -3.38
N GLU A 98 -0.88 18.35 -4.40
CA GLU A 98 -2.14 17.61 -4.42
C GLU A 98 -2.15 16.46 -3.41
N ALA A 99 -1.15 15.57 -3.46
CA ALA A 99 -1.04 14.44 -2.54
C ALA A 99 -0.87 14.89 -1.08
N ARG A 100 -0.14 15.99 -0.85
CA ARG A 100 0.01 16.62 0.47
C ARG A 100 -1.31 17.13 0.99
N ASN A 101 -2.08 17.86 0.18
CA ASN A 101 -3.39 18.37 0.57
C ASN A 101 -4.38 17.23 0.84
N HIS A 102 -4.36 16.17 0.02
CA HIS A 102 -5.17 14.98 0.25
C HIS A 102 -4.80 14.31 1.58
N THR A 103 -3.52 14.11 1.85
CA THR A 103 -3.01 13.52 3.10
C THR A 103 -3.37 14.37 4.31
N ALA A 104 -3.22 15.70 4.22
CA ALA A 104 -3.60 16.61 5.30
C ALA A 104 -5.10 16.57 5.59
N LYS A 105 -5.95 16.49 4.55
CA LYS A 105 -7.40 16.30 4.72
C LYS A 105 -7.71 14.98 5.41
N LEU A 106 -7.09 13.88 5.00
CA LEU A 106 -7.27 12.56 5.63
C LEU A 106 -6.83 12.57 7.11
N LEU A 107 -5.71 13.21 7.45
CA LEU A 107 -5.28 13.38 8.84
C LEU A 107 -6.29 14.17 9.65
N ALA A 108 -6.72 15.32 9.13
CA ALA A 108 -7.69 16.16 9.81
C ALA A 108 -9.04 15.44 10.01
N SER A 109 -9.54 14.73 8.99
CA SER A 109 -10.84 14.06 9.07
C SER A 109 -10.81 12.77 9.89
N LEU A 110 -9.84 11.88 9.65
CA LEU A 110 -9.77 10.58 10.29
C LEU A 110 -9.09 10.66 11.67
N ASN A 111 -7.85 11.16 11.71
CA ASN A 111 -7.03 11.11 12.91
C ASN A 111 -7.43 12.16 13.95
N VAL A 112 -7.81 13.37 13.53
CA VAL A 112 -8.27 14.40 14.46
C VAL A 112 -9.78 14.34 14.63
N GLY A 113 -10.54 14.48 13.54
CA GLY A 113 -11.99 14.56 13.56
C GLY A 113 -12.65 13.30 14.11
N SER A 114 -12.48 12.17 13.44
CA SER A 114 -13.16 10.92 13.80
C SER A 114 -12.72 10.41 15.17
N PHE A 115 -11.42 10.49 15.49
CA PHE A 115 -10.92 10.14 16.82
C PHE A 115 -11.53 11.02 17.91
N SER A 116 -11.58 12.34 17.71
CA SER A 116 -12.17 13.27 18.69
C SER A 116 -13.67 13.01 18.88
N VAL A 117 -14.40 12.71 17.80
CA VAL A 117 -15.82 12.34 17.88
C VAL A 117 -15.99 11.06 18.70
N ILE A 118 -15.23 10.01 18.40
CA ILE A 118 -15.28 8.74 19.17
C ILE A 118 -14.97 9.02 20.64
N LEU A 119 -13.87 9.73 20.93
CA LEU A 119 -13.42 10.04 22.28
C LEU A 119 -14.45 10.86 23.07
N LEU A 120 -14.96 11.95 22.50
CA LEU A 120 -15.94 12.81 23.17
C LEU A 120 -17.28 12.10 23.34
N PHE A 121 -17.73 11.36 22.33
CA PHE A 121 -18.96 10.56 22.42
C PHE A 121 -18.87 9.54 23.55
N THR A 122 -17.77 8.79 23.64
CA THR A 122 -17.60 7.75 24.67
C THR A 122 -17.34 8.34 26.06
N LEU A 123 -16.70 9.49 26.18
CA LEU A 123 -16.48 10.16 27.48
C LEU A 123 -17.76 10.84 28.00
N LEU A 124 -18.55 11.48 27.14
CA LEU A 124 -19.70 12.29 27.56
C LEU A 124 -21.01 11.50 27.63
N LEU A 125 -21.22 10.53 26.73
CA LEU A 125 -22.52 9.87 26.56
C LEU A 125 -22.54 8.42 27.03
N ILE A 126 -21.38 7.79 27.21
CA ILE A 126 -21.28 6.39 27.64
C ILE A 126 -20.79 6.32 29.09
N LYS A 127 -21.56 5.60 29.92
CA LYS A 127 -21.19 5.29 31.31
C LYS A 127 -19.88 4.51 31.35
N ASP A 128 -19.06 4.75 32.38
CA ASP A 128 -17.73 4.16 32.52
C ASP A 128 -17.74 2.62 32.40
N SER A 129 -18.76 1.96 32.95
CA SER A 129 -18.92 0.49 32.89
C SER A 129 -19.02 -0.07 31.47
N ASN A 130 -19.56 0.71 30.52
CA ASN A 130 -19.81 0.27 29.14
C ASN A 130 -18.79 0.86 28.16
N ARG A 131 -17.93 1.77 28.61
CA ARG A 131 -16.99 2.48 27.74
C ARG A 131 -15.98 1.54 27.09
N VAL A 132 -15.42 0.62 27.88
CA VAL A 132 -14.48 -0.42 27.39
C VAL A 132 -15.14 -1.29 26.32
N LEU A 133 -16.41 -1.67 26.51
CA LEU A 133 -17.20 -2.47 25.56
C LEU A 133 -17.38 -1.74 24.23
N VAL A 134 -17.82 -0.48 24.25
CA VAL A 134 -18.07 0.31 23.04
C VAL A 134 -16.77 0.56 22.28
N VAL A 135 -15.73 1.03 22.97
CA VAL A 135 -14.43 1.32 22.35
C VAL A 135 -13.78 0.04 21.82
N GLY A 136 -13.89 -1.07 22.55
CA GLY A 136 -13.39 -2.37 22.12
C GLY A 136 -14.00 -2.82 20.79
N TRP A 137 -15.33 -2.70 20.63
CA TRP A 137 -15.99 -3.02 19.35
C TRP A 137 -15.59 -2.09 18.21
N VAL A 138 -15.37 -0.80 18.50
CA VAL A 138 -14.84 0.15 17.50
C VAL A 138 -13.43 -0.26 17.06
N CYS A 139 -12.55 -0.63 18.01
CA CYS A 139 -11.22 -1.15 17.70
C CYS A 139 -11.28 -2.41 16.83
N VAL A 140 -12.17 -3.36 17.15
CA VAL A 140 -12.37 -4.57 16.34
C VAL A 140 -12.83 -4.20 14.93
N ALA A 141 -13.86 -3.37 14.79
CA ALA A 141 -14.41 -2.99 13.49
C ALA A 141 -13.35 -2.35 12.57
N ILE A 142 -12.59 -1.38 13.10
CA ILE A 142 -11.51 -0.73 12.36
C ILE A 142 -10.37 -1.70 12.04
N SER A 143 -9.99 -2.56 13.00
CA SER A 143 -8.93 -3.55 12.74
C SER A 143 -9.32 -4.55 11.65
N VAL A 144 -10.60 -4.94 11.60
CA VAL A 144 -11.12 -5.83 10.56
C VAL A 144 -11.21 -5.13 9.21
N SER A 145 -11.63 -3.86 9.15
CA SER A 145 -11.72 -3.14 7.87
C SER A 145 -10.36 -2.99 7.19
N VAL A 146 -9.28 -2.81 7.97
CA VAL A 146 -7.90 -2.75 7.46
C VAL A 146 -7.49 -4.02 6.71
N PHE A 147 -8.10 -5.17 6.98
CA PHE A 147 -7.83 -6.41 6.26
C PHE A 147 -8.34 -6.42 4.81
N ALA A 148 -9.15 -5.44 4.39
CA ALA A 148 -9.55 -5.31 2.99
C ALA A 148 -8.34 -5.17 2.05
N ALA A 149 -7.30 -4.44 2.48
CA ALA A 149 -6.08 -4.26 1.69
C ALA A 149 -5.30 -5.56 1.43
N PRO A 150 -4.86 -6.34 2.45
CA PRO A 150 -4.19 -7.61 2.22
C PRO A 150 -5.08 -8.63 1.50
N LEU A 151 -6.39 -8.60 1.70
CA LEU A 151 -7.34 -9.45 0.97
C LEU A 151 -7.39 -9.09 -0.53
N SER A 152 -7.36 -7.81 -0.87
CA SER A 152 -7.25 -7.34 -2.26
C SER A 152 -5.97 -7.84 -2.93
N ILE A 153 -4.83 -7.78 -2.22
CA ILE A 153 -3.55 -8.32 -2.72
C ILE A 153 -3.63 -9.84 -2.92
N VAL A 154 -4.24 -10.58 -2.00
CA VAL A 154 -4.48 -12.02 -2.17
C VAL A 154 -5.29 -12.30 -3.45
N PHE A 155 -6.38 -11.57 -3.67
CA PHE A 155 -7.19 -11.70 -4.88
C PHE A 155 -6.37 -11.40 -6.15
N GLN A 156 -5.55 -10.35 -6.09
CA GLN A 156 -4.67 -9.97 -7.19
C GLN A 156 -3.65 -11.07 -7.50
N VAL A 157 -2.97 -11.64 -6.50
CA VAL A 157 -1.98 -12.71 -6.67
C VAL A 157 -2.61 -13.95 -7.32
N VAL A 158 -3.82 -14.32 -6.90
CA VAL A 158 -4.55 -15.45 -7.51
C VAL A 158 -4.89 -15.18 -8.97
N ARG A 159 -5.27 -13.94 -9.30
CA ARG A 159 -5.62 -13.52 -10.66
C ARG A 159 -4.40 -13.40 -11.58
N THR A 160 -3.32 -12.78 -11.11
CA THR A 160 -2.12 -12.49 -11.92
C THR A 160 -1.11 -13.62 -11.90
N ARG A 161 -1.24 -14.59 -10.98
CA ARG A 161 -0.27 -15.67 -10.75
C ARG A 161 1.13 -15.16 -10.41
N SER A 162 1.25 -13.91 -9.92
CA SER A 162 2.51 -13.26 -9.56
C SER A 162 2.49 -12.79 -8.11
N VAL A 163 3.60 -12.97 -7.40
CA VAL A 163 3.79 -12.61 -5.98
C VAL A 163 4.58 -11.31 -5.79
N GLU A 164 4.76 -10.54 -6.86
CA GLU A 164 5.56 -9.30 -6.87
C GLU A 164 5.14 -8.30 -5.79
N PHE A 165 3.84 -8.21 -5.51
CA PHE A 165 3.27 -7.28 -4.52
C PHE A 165 3.14 -7.86 -3.10
N MET A 166 3.63 -9.08 -2.85
CA MET A 166 3.51 -9.77 -1.56
C MET A 166 4.88 -10.20 -1.02
N PRO A 167 5.60 -9.32 -0.31
CA PRO A 167 6.86 -9.70 0.33
C PRO A 167 6.62 -10.74 1.44
N PHE A 168 7.27 -11.90 1.32
CA PHE A 168 7.17 -12.99 2.29
C PHE A 168 7.53 -12.56 3.72
N THR A 169 8.62 -11.80 3.87
CA THR A 169 9.12 -11.34 5.17
C THR A 169 8.08 -10.52 5.93
N LEU A 170 7.37 -9.63 5.24
CA LEU A 170 6.32 -8.81 5.83
C LEU A 170 5.13 -9.68 6.27
N SER A 171 4.69 -10.60 5.43
CA SER A 171 3.61 -11.54 5.75
C SER A 171 3.96 -12.42 6.96
N PHE A 172 5.21 -12.87 7.05
CA PHE A 172 5.71 -13.65 8.19
C PHE A 172 5.68 -12.87 9.50
N PHE A 173 6.24 -11.65 9.55
CA PHE A 173 6.23 -10.83 10.76
C PHE A 173 4.82 -10.40 11.19
N LEU A 174 3.93 -10.11 10.23
CA LEU A 174 2.52 -9.83 10.53
C LEU A 174 1.80 -11.04 11.10
N THR A 175 2.07 -12.24 10.57
CA THR A 175 1.50 -13.49 11.12
C THR A 175 2.00 -13.74 12.54
N MET A 176 3.30 -13.58 12.78
CA MET A 176 3.87 -13.72 14.13
C MET A 176 3.26 -12.71 15.10
N THR A 177 3.09 -11.46 14.66
CA THR A 177 2.40 -10.41 15.43
C THR A 177 0.97 -10.84 15.78
N ALA A 178 0.21 -11.35 14.82
CA ALA A 178 -1.15 -11.83 15.04
C ALA A 178 -1.21 -12.99 16.04
N ILE A 179 -0.29 -13.97 15.95
CA ILE A 179 -0.22 -15.09 16.92
C ILE A 179 0.07 -14.56 18.33
N MET A 180 1.02 -13.64 18.46
CA MET A 180 1.42 -13.10 19.78
C MET A 180 0.28 -12.31 20.43
N TRP A 181 -0.38 -11.43 19.69
CA TRP A 181 -1.50 -10.64 20.22
C TRP A 181 -2.78 -11.45 20.40
N PHE A 182 -3.01 -12.48 19.58
CA PHE A 182 -4.07 -13.45 19.83
C PHE A 182 -3.84 -14.17 21.16
N GLY A 183 -2.64 -14.71 21.40
CA GLY A 183 -2.28 -15.37 22.67
C GLY A 183 -2.41 -14.42 23.87
N TYR A 184 -1.93 -13.18 23.73
CA TYR A 184 -2.08 -12.14 24.74
C TYR A 184 -3.56 -11.85 25.06
N GLY A 185 -4.39 -11.63 24.05
CA GLY A 185 -5.83 -11.39 24.20
C GLY A 185 -6.57 -12.58 24.83
N LEU A 186 -6.26 -13.80 24.38
CA LEU A 186 -6.88 -15.02 24.89
C LEU A 186 -6.58 -15.24 26.39
N LEU A 187 -5.31 -15.04 26.80
CA LEU A 187 -4.91 -15.19 28.19
C LEU A 187 -5.51 -14.10 29.10
N LEU A 188 -5.73 -12.89 28.57
CA LEU A 188 -6.44 -11.81 29.25
C LEU A 188 -7.98 -11.96 29.21
N LYS A 189 -8.50 -13.00 28.53
CA LYS A 189 -9.93 -13.15 28.22
C LYS A 189 -10.53 -11.91 27.54
N ASP A 190 -9.71 -11.23 26.75
CA ASP A 190 -10.06 -10.03 26.00
C ASP A 190 -10.35 -10.40 24.54
N LEU A 191 -11.63 -10.59 24.25
CA LEU A 191 -12.10 -10.93 22.90
C LEU A 191 -11.86 -9.80 21.89
N TYR A 192 -11.79 -8.54 22.33
CA TYR A 192 -11.57 -7.41 21.42
C TYR A 192 -10.16 -7.45 20.84
N ILE A 193 -9.18 -7.85 21.65
CA ILE A 193 -7.81 -8.11 21.17
C ILE A 193 -7.76 -9.41 20.37
N ALA A 194 -8.38 -10.49 20.85
CA ALA A 194 -8.25 -11.80 20.22
C ALA A 194 -8.88 -11.87 18.81
N LEU A 195 -10.10 -11.35 18.63
CA LEU A 195 -10.89 -11.47 17.39
C LEU A 195 -10.18 -10.98 16.11
N PRO A 196 -9.70 -9.72 16.02
CA PRO A 196 -9.02 -9.24 14.82
C PRO A 196 -7.70 -9.99 14.58
N ASN A 197 -7.02 -10.44 15.63
CA ASN A 197 -5.79 -11.21 15.49
C ASN A 197 -6.02 -12.64 14.97
N ILE A 198 -7.17 -13.26 15.23
CA ILE A 198 -7.54 -14.52 14.56
C ILE A 198 -7.65 -14.30 13.05
N LEU A 199 -8.34 -13.25 12.62
CA LEU A 199 -8.48 -12.93 11.19
C LEU A 199 -7.12 -12.59 10.56
N GLY A 200 -6.30 -11.81 11.24
CA GLY A 200 -4.93 -11.50 10.80
C GLY A 200 -4.06 -12.75 10.66
N PHE A 201 -4.18 -13.70 11.58
CA PHE A 201 -3.48 -14.98 11.51
C PHE A 201 -3.93 -15.83 10.32
N LEU A 202 -5.24 -15.96 10.09
CA LEU A 202 -5.79 -16.71 8.96
C LEU A 202 -5.37 -16.10 7.62
N LEU A 203 -5.44 -14.78 7.50
CA LEU A 203 -4.99 -14.07 6.31
C LEU A 203 -3.47 -14.19 6.12
N GLY A 204 -2.69 -14.10 7.18
CA GLY A 204 -1.24 -14.27 7.13
C GLY A 204 -0.82 -15.66 6.65
N ILE A 205 -1.47 -16.72 7.14
CA ILE A 205 -1.28 -18.09 6.63
C ILE A 205 -1.63 -18.17 5.15
N LEU A 206 -2.78 -17.61 4.75
CA LEU A 206 -3.19 -17.60 3.35
C LEU A 206 -2.17 -16.91 2.45
N GLN A 207 -1.63 -15.75 2.88
CA GLN A 207 -0.58 -15.03 2.17
C GLN A 207 0.70 -15.87 2.02
N MET A 208 1.17 -16.51 3.10
CA MET A 208 2.37 -17.36 3.05
C MET A 208 2.18 -18.61 2.16
N LEU A 209 1.00 -19.24 2.20
CA LEU A 209 0.68 -20.38 1.33
C LEU A 209 0.65 -19.98 -0.15
N LEU A 210 -0.02 -18.88 -0.48
CA LEU A 210 -0.08 -18.37 -1.85
C LEU A 210 1.30 -17.95 -2.35
N TYR A 211 2.12 -17.32 -1.51
CA TYR A 211 3.52 -17.03 -1.83
C TYR A 211 4.27 -18.31 -2.19
N GLY A 212 4.14 -19.38 -1.38
CA GLY A 212 4.77 -20.68 -1.63
C GLY A 212 4.33 -21.35 -2.94
N MET A 213 3.05 -21.22 -3.30
CA MET A 213 2.50 -21.80 -4.54
C MET A 213 2.91 -21.01 -5.79
N TYR A 214 2.89 -19.67 -5.72
CA TYR A 214 3.06 -18.81 -6.89
C TYR A 214 4.48 -18.28 -7.09
N ARG A 215 5.39 -18.42 -6.11
CA ARG A 215 6.81 -18.00 -6.27
C ARG A 215 7.53 -18.65 -7.45
N ASN A 216 7.07 -19.80 -7.92
CA ASN A 216 7.64 -20.55 -9.04
C ASN A 216 6.68 -20.64 -10.24
N ALA A 217 5.52 -19.97 -10.18
CA ALA A 217 4.56 -19.97 -11.28
C ALA A 217 5.00 -18.97 -12.36
N LYS A 218 4.99 -19.41 -13.63
CA LYS A 218 5.23 -18.49 -14.76
C LYS A 218 4.04 -17.53 -14.89
N PRO A 219 4.26 -16.21 -14.95
CA PRO A 219 3.16 -15.25 -15.07
C PRO A 219 2.41 -15.47 -16.39
N VAL A 220 1.07 -15.40 -16.36
CA VAL A 220 0.20 -15.63 -17.54
C VAL A 220 0.49 -14.64 -18.67
N LEU A 221 0.99 -13.44 -18.34
CA LEU A 221 1.42 -12.45 -19.33
C LEU A 221 2.56 -12.96 -20.24
N GLU A 222 3.39 -13.90 -19.80
CA GLU A 222 4.37 -14.56 -20.67
C GLU A 222 3.73 -15.63 -21.55
N LEU A 223 2.69 -16.32 -21.07
CA LEU A 223 1.98 -17.33 -21.86
C LEU A 223 1.17 -16.71 -23.00
N GLU A 224 0.53 -15.56 -22.76
CA GLU A 224 -0.21 -14.83 -23.81
C GLU A 224 0.74 -14.22 -24.85
N LYS A 225 1.91 -13.72 -24.42
CA LYS A 225 2.96 -13.21 -25.32
C LYS A 225 3.64 -14.31 -26.14
N ASN A 226 3.73 -15.52 -25.60
CA ASN A 226 4.25 -16.70 -26.32
C ASN A 226 3.19 -17.42 -27.19
N GLN A 227 1.90 -17.02 -27.10
CA GLN A 227 0.80 -17.58 -27.88
C GLN A 227 0.33 -16.68 -29.03
N LEU A 228 0.98 -15.53 -29.27
CA LEU A 228 0.88 -14.81 -30.54
C LEU A 228 1.87 -15.45 -31.52
N PRO A 229 1.45 -16.29 -32.49
CA PRO A 229 2.34 -16.74 -33.54
C PRO A 229 2.76 -15.54 -34.39
N ASP A 230 4.05 -15.47 -34.72
CA ASP A 230 4.61 -14.60 -35.75
C ASP A 230 3.85 -14.81 -37.07
N GLN A 231 2.79 -14.05 -37.31
CA GLN A 231 2.04 -14.11 -38.56
C GLN A 231 2.61 -13.08 -39.55
N HIS A 232 3.60 -13.57 -40.31
CA HIS A 232 4.01 -13.18 -41.66
C HIS A 232 4.51 -11.74 -41.91
N MET A 233 5.81 -11.67 -42.19
CA MET A 233 6.42 -10.60 -42.99
C MET A 233 5.86 -10.59 -44.41
N ILE A 234 5.46 -9.41 -44.90
CA ILE A 234 5.62 -9.06 -46.31
C ILE A 234 6.60 -7.88 -46.36
N ASN A 235 7.88 -8.19 -46.54
CA ASN A 235 8.86 -7.23 -47.03
C ASN A 235 8.63 -7.09 -48.54
N ILE A 236 8.00 -5.99 -48.97
CA ILE A 236 8.10 -5.58 -50.37
C ILE A 236 9.43 -4.84 -50.52
N VAL A 237 10.46 -5.60 -50.91
CA VAL A 237 11.70 -5.06 -51.46
C VAL A 237 11.36 -4.55 -52.88
N VAL A 238 11.26 -3.23 -53.06
CA VAL A 238 11.31 -2.63 -54.41
C VAL A 238 12.78 -2.40 -54.74
N SER A 239 13.35 -3.34 -55.49
CA SER A 239 14.65 -3.21 -56.16
C SER A 239 14.44 -2.54 -57.52
N GLY A 240 15.31 -1.57 -57.89
CA GLY A 240 15.34 -0.90 -59.20
C GLY A 240 15.52 -1.88 -60.37
N ILE A 241 15.48 -1.49 -61.66
CA ILE A 241 15.97 -0.27 -62.32
C ILE A 241 15.16 -0.05 -63.65
N PRO A 242 15.60 0.74 -64.65
CA PRO A 242 14.84 1.84 -65.26
C PRO A 242 14.18 1.44 -66.59
N ASP A 243 13.24 2.23 -67.10
CA ASP A 243 13.14 2.37 -68.56
C ASP A 243 12.52 3.72 -68.94
N GLU A 244 13.11 4.24 -69.98
CA GLU A 244 13.03 5.56 -70.57
C GLU A 244 11.81 5.68 -71.52
N VAL A 245 11.58 6.90 -72.02
CA VAL A 245 10.95 7.22 -73.33
C VAL A 245 9.48 7.75 -73.34
N HIS A 246 9.42 9.09 -73.34
CA HIS A 246 8.67 10.03 -74.20
C HIS A 246 7.35 10.73 -73.77
N PRO A 247 7.19 12.01 -74.21
CA PRO A 247 6.22 12.98 -73.68
C PRO A 247 4.99 13.12 -74.58
N MET A 248 3.93 13.78 -74.08
CA MET A 248 2.97 14.50 -74.91
C MET A 248 2.40 15.74 -74.21
N ASP A 249 2.30 16.78 -75.02
CA ASP A 249 2.07 18.18 -74.70
C ASP A 249 0.64 18.58 -74.32
N ALA A 250 0.59 19.79 -73.76
CA ALA A 250 -0.44 20.82 -73.93
C ALA A 250 -1.76 20.71 -73.15
N LYS A 251 -1.91 21.60 -72.16
CA LYS A 251 -2.78 22.79 -72.34
C LYS A 251 -2.52 23.88 -71.29
N MET A 252 -2.90 25.07 -71.73
CA MET A 252 -2.47 26.40 -71.39
C MET A 252 -3.43 27.10 -70.42
N GLY A 253 -2.91 28.08 -69.67
CA GLY A 253 -3.66 29.13 -68.96
C GLY A 253 -3.47 29.06 -67.44
N SER A 254 -3.19 30.11 -66.68
CA SER A 254 -2.86 31.53 -66.92
C SER A 254 -2.81 32.15 -65.52
N ASN A 255 -1.82 33.04 -65.27
CA ASN A 255 -1.78 34.05 -64.19
C ASN A 255 -1.80 33.53 -62.73
N GLU A 256 -1.15 34.11 -61.73
CA GLU A 256 -0.31 35.30 -61.57
C GLU A 256 0.36 35.17 -60.18
N GLN A 257 1.64 35.54 -60.10
CA GLN A 257 2.30 36.31 -59.05
C GLN A 257 2.37 35.87 -57.57
N THR A 258 3.64 35.70 -57.14
CA THR A 258 4.31 36.18 -55.90
C THR A 258 3.72 35.73 -54.54
N ASP A 259 4.48 35.21 -53.57
CA ASP A 259 5.76 35.74 -53.07
C ASP A 259 6.57 34.73 -52.26
N HIS A 260 7.85 35.05 -52.12
CA HIS A 260 8.92 34.37 -51.39
C HIS A 260 8.75 34.36 -49.85
N ASN A 261 9.06 33.21 -49.23
CA ASN A 261 9.99 33.00 -48.08
C ASN A 261 9.69 31.61 -47.49
N ASN A 262 10.47 30.54 -47.71
CA ASN A 262 11.90 30.29 -47.46
C ASN A 262 12.26 30.27 -45.96
N GLU A 263 12.07 29.11 -45.32
CA GLU A 263 13.06 28.33 -44.53
C GLU A 263 12.36 27.03 -44.06
N LYS A 264 12.63 25.84 -44.63
CA LYS A 264 13.74 24.89 -44.33
C LYS A 264 13.93 24.68 -42.81
N CYS A 265 14.10 23.49 -42.24
CA CYS A 265 14.03 22.07 -42.64
C CYS A 265 14.37 21.27 -41.36
N SER A 266 14.33 19.93 -41.47
CA SER A 266 14.78 18.89 -40.52
C SER A 266 13.95 18.82 -39.24
N VAL A 267 12.95 17.92 -39.13
CA VAL A 267 13.08 16.46 -39.13
C VAL A 267 14.24 16.02 -38.25
N ASP A 268 13.91 15.54 -37.05
CA ASP A 268 14.54 14.31 -36.59
C ASP A 268 13.48 13.45 -35.89
N GLU A 269 13.13 12.37 -36.57
CA GLU A 269 12.63 11.17 -35.90
C GLU A 269 13.74 10.67 -34.99
N THR A 270 13.45 10.52 -33.70
CA THR A 270 14.09 9.43 -32.96
C THR A 270 13.27 9.00 -31.76
N SER A 271 13.11 7.68 -31.73
CA SER A 271 12.83 6.86 -30.57
C SER A 271 11.38 6.75 -30.10
N LYS A 272 10.67 5.86 -30.81
CA LYS A 272 10.11 4.63 -30.24
C LYS A 272 10.33 4.42 -28.74
N ALA A 273 9.25 3.93 -28.13
CA ALA A 273 9.25 3.05 -26.99
C ALA A 273 9.83 3.63 -25.70
N ASN A 274 8.93 4.12 -24.85
CA ASN A 274 9.00 3.70 -23.46
C ASN A 274 7.59 3.30 -23.03
N GLY A 275 7.35 1.98 -23.10
CA GLY A 275 6.37 1.37 -22.24
C GLY A 275 6.68 1.81 -20.82
N GLN A 276 5.72 2.48 -20.19
CA GLN A 276 5.76 2.73 -18.77
C GLN A 276 5.75 1.36 -18.09
N LEU A 277 6.96 0.93 -17.75
CA LEU A 277 7.28 -0.09 -16.79
C LEU A 277 6.50 0.29 -15.52
N LEU A 278 5.36 -0.37 -15.30
CA LEU A 278 4.63 -0.33 -14.05
C LEU A 278 5.61 -0.75 -12.96
N SER A 279 6.04 0.23 -12.18
CA SER A 279 6.93 0.00 -11.04
C SER A 279 6.20 -0.83 -9.99
N PRO A 280 6.87 -1.77 -9.29
CA PRO A 280 6.26 -2.75 -8.36
C PRO A 280 5.54 -2.16 -7.13
N GLY A 281 5.43 -0.84 -6.99
CA GLY A 281 4.74 -0.16 -5.89
C GLY A 281 3.30 0.27 -6.19
N LEU A 282 2.81 0.09 -7.42
CA LEU A 282 1.60 0.77 -7.91
C LEU A 282 0.28 0.01 -7.69
N VAL A 283 0.22 -0.97 -6.78
CA VAL A 283 -1.04 -1.67 -6.44
C VAL A 283 -1.39 -1.60 -4.95
N VAL A 284 -0.92 -0.55 -4.26
CA VAL A 284 -1.51 -0.12 -2.99
C VAL A 284 -2.54 0.98 -3.26
N CYS A 285 -3.48 0.70 -4.15
CA CYS A 285 -4.73 1.42 -4.28
C CYS A 285 -5.83 0.38 -4.20
N ILE A 286 -6.51 0.31 -3.05
CA ILE A 286 -7.96 0.38 -2.92
C ILE A 286 -8.24 0.45 -1.41
N ALA A 287 -8.77 1.61 -1.02
CA ALA A 287 -9.42 1.84 0.26
C ALA A 287 -10.78 1.16 0.28
N SER A 288 -11.20 0.71 1.45
CA SER A 288 -12.55 0.93 1.95
C SER A 288 -12.45 1.19 3.44
#